data_AF-A0A6C0CX81-F1
#
_entry.id   AF-A0A6C0CX81-F1
#
_cell.length_a   1.000
_cell.length_b   1.000
_cell.length_c   1.000
_cell.angle_alpha   90.00
_cell.angle_beta   90.00
_cell.angle_gamma   90.00
#
_symmetry.space_group_name_H-M   'P 1'
#
loop_
_entity.id
_entity.type
_entity.pdbx_description
1 polymer ?
#
loop_
_entity_poly.entity_id
_entity_poly.type
_entity_poly.pdbx_seq_one_letter_code
_entity_poly.pdbx_strand_id
1 'polypeptide(L)'
;MALLHPLFDILPKVLVDEIFSYDPLHREYMKDVFKELKNKQDSLYMCDRYDCETNCYDNFLKTSIMFHNFRFCCVECAGEGEDEIRRDMVIFSRTRPPFNSNKQIIKI
;
A
#
# COMPACT_ATOMS: atom_id res chain seq x y z
N MET A 1 3.86 23.62 -42.19
CA MET A 1 3.92 24.31 -40.88
C MET A 1 3.80 23.22 -39.82
N ALA A 2 4.85 22.99 -39.03
CA ALA A 2 4.74 22.08 -37.89
C ALA A 2 3.85 22.76 -36.85
N LEU A 3 2.78 22.08 -36.42
CA LEU A 3 1.96 22.54 -35.31
C LEU A 3 2.83 22.43 -34.05
N LEU A 4 3.36 23.57 -33.58
CA LEU A 4 4.06 23.64 -32.31
C LEU A 4 3.06 23.38 -31.20
N HIS A 5 3.48 22.58 -30.21
CA HIS A 5 2.64 22.21 -29.08
C HIS A 5 2.21 23.47 -28.30
N PRO A 6 0.96 23.56 -27.79
CA PRO A 6 0.47 24.78 -27.10
C PRO A 6 1.32 25.24 -25.91
N LEU A 7 2.17 24.36 -25.37
CA LEU A 7 3.09 24.65 -24.28
C LEU A 7 4.23 25.61 -24.66
N PHE A 8 4.57 25.71 -25.95
CA PHE A 8 5.59 26.64 -26.45
C PHE A 8 5.23 28.12 -26.23
N ASP A 9 3.93 28.43 -26.11
CA ASP A 9 3.44 29.80 -25.90
C ASP A 9 3.27 30.16 -24.42
N ILE A 10 3.27 29.16 -23.52
CA ILE A 10 2.91 29.32 -22.10
C ILE A 10 4.15 29.21 -21.21
N LEU A 11 5.12 28.37 -21.58
CA LEU A 11 6.27 28.06 -20.74
C LEU A 11 7.56 28.71 -21.30
N PRO A 12 8.46 29.18 -20.42
CA PRO A 12 9.81 29.56 -20.82
C PRO A 12 10.49 28.46 -21.65
N LYS A 13 11.17 28.86 -22.72
CA LYS A 13 11.81 27.95 -23.68
C LYS A 13 12.66 26.85 -23.02
N VAL A 14 13.42 27.20 -21.98
CA VAL A 14 14.25 26.26 -21.21
C VAL A 14 13.44 25.10 -20.63
N LEU A 15 12.22 25.36 -20.13
CA LEU A 15 11.37 24.30 -19.59
C LEU A 15 10.74 23.45 -20.69
N VAL A 16 10.37 24.06 -21.81
CA VAL A 16 9.78 23.35 -22.95
C VAL A 16 10.80 22.41 -23.59
N ASP A 17 12.02 22.90 -23.79
CA ASP A 17 13.13 22.12 -24.32
C ASP A 17 13.41 20.90 -23.43
N GLU A 18 13.29 21.04 -22.11
CA GLU A 18 13.53 19.95 -21.17
C GLU A 18 12.36 18.95 -21.08
N ILE A 19 11.11 19.39 -21.19
CA ILE A 19 9.94 18.50 -21.25
C ILE A 19 9.98 17.63 -22.51
N PHE A 20 10.39 18.21 -23.64
CA PHE A 20 10.51 17.49 -24.91
C PHE A 20 11.91 16.91 -25.14
N SER A 21 12.80 17.00 -24.15
CA SER A 21 14.12 16.39 -24.23
C SER A 21 13.97 14.87 -24.28
N TYR A 22 14.76 14.25 -25.16
CA TYR A 22 14.78 12.79 -25.26
C TYR A 22 15.60 12.22 -24.10
N ASP A 23 14.93 11.61 -23.14
CA ASP A 23 15.57 10.80 -22.10
C ASP A 23 15.38 9.30 -22.43
N PRO A 24 16.47 8.57 -22.78
CA PRO A 24 16.39 7.14 -23.07
C PRO A 24 15.98 6.30 -21.84
N LEU A 25 16.20 6.80 -20.63
CA LEU A 25 15.82 6.15 -19.37
C LEU A 25 14.37 6.44 -18.97
N HIS A 26 13.70 7.39 -19.63
CA HIS A 26 12.31 7.74 -19.33
C HIS A 26 11.39 6.51 -19.32
N ARG A 27 11.59 5.58 -20.26
CA ARG A 27 10.82 4.33 -20.32
C ARG A 27 11.07 3.42 -19.13
N GLU A 28 12.28 3.39 -18.59
CA GLU A 28 12.65 2.59 -17.42
C GLU A 28 12.06 3.21 -16.15
N TYR A 29 12.22 4.53 -15.97
CA TYR A 29 11.63 5.24 -14.84
C TYR A 29 10.10 5.12 -14.83
N MET A 30 9.46 5.19 -15.99
CA MET A 30 8.01 5.00 -16.08
C MET A 30 7.57 3.58 -15.68
N LYS A 31 8.40 2.54 -15.91
CA LYS A 31 8.07 1.18 -15.41
C LYS A 31 8.02 1.16 -13.89
N ASP A 32 8.95 1.82 -13.22
CA ASP A 32 8.97 1.87 -11.76
C ASP A 32 7.76 2.62 -11.21
N VAL A 33 7.40 3.76 -11.83
CA VAL A 33 6.18 4.50 -11.50
C VAL A 33 4.93 3.63 -11.67
N PHE A 34 4.81 2.91 -12.79
CA PHE A 34 3.67 2.00 -13.01
C PHE A 34 3.65 0.83 -12.03
N LYS A 35 4.81 0.30 -11.65
CA LYS A 35 4.92 -0.74 -10.64
C LYS A 35 4.49 -0.24 -9.27
N GLU A 36 4.89 0.97 -8.89
CA GLU A 36 4.45 1.59 -7.63
C GLU A 36 2.94 1.82 -7.61
N LEU A 37 2.39 2.36 -8.71
CA LEU A 37 0.95 2.55 -8.87
C LEU A 37 0.19 1.22 -8.77
N LYS A 38 0.68 0.18 -9.45
CA LYS A 38 0.10 -1.16 -9.36
C LYS A 38 0.14 -1.69 -7.92
N ASN A 39 1.28 -1.62 -7.24
CA ASN A 39 1.39 -2.12 -5.87
C ASN A 39 0.47 -1.38 -4.89
N LYS A 40 0.34 -0.05 -5.04
CA LYS A 40 -0.61 0.75 -4.25
C LYS A 40 -2.05 0.33 -4.53
N GLN A 41 -2.39 0.12 -5.80
CA GLN A 41 -3.72 -0.34 -6.19
C GLN A 41 -4.00 -1.75 -5.64
N ASP A 42 -3.08 -2.69 -5.82
CA ASP A 42 -3.20 -4.07 -5.36
C ASP A 42 -3.34 -4.15 -3.83
N SER A 43 -2.64 -3.29 -3.08
CA SER A 43 -2.73 -3.21 -1.61
C SER A 43 -4.15 -2.91 -1.09
N LEU A 44 -4.98 -2.24 -1.90
CA LEU A 44 -6.38 -1.96 -1.56
C LEU A 44 -7.26 -3.21 -1.62
N TYR A 45 -6.79 -4.24 -2.32
CA TYR A 45 -7.50 -5.48 -2.61
C TYR A 45 -6.90 -6.70 -1.91
N MET A 46 -5.93 -6.52 -1.01
CA MET A 46 -5.29 -7.63 -0.31
C MET A 46 -6.16 -8.21 0.81
N CYS A 47 -6.08 -9.53 0.96
CA CYS A 47 -6.65 -10.27 2.08
C CYS A 47 -5.75 -10.14 3.31
N ASP A 48 -6.34 -10.07 4.51
CA ASP A 48 -5.56 -10.08 5.75
C ASP A 48 -5.09 -11.50 6.17
N ARG A 49 -5.49 -12.57 5.45
CA ARG A 49 -4.90 -13.90 5.60
C ARG A 49 -3.51 -13.90 4.94
N TYR A 50 -2.50 -14.30 5.71
CA TYR A 50 -1.09 -14.22 5.30
C TYR A 50 -0.79 -14.96 3.99
N ASP A 51 -1.39 -16.13 3.80
CA ASP A 51 -1.14 -17.02 2.65
C ASP A 51 -2.22 -16.91 1.55
N CYS A 52 -2.89 -15.77 1.45
CA CYS A 52 -3.88 -15.54 0.40
C CYS A 52 -3.24 -14.82 -0.79
N GLU A 53 -2.94 -15.55 -1.86
CA GLU A 53 -2.35 -15.01 -3.09
C GLU A 53 -3.37 -14.33 -4.02
N THR A 54 -4.64 -14.24 -3.62
CA THR A 54 -5.72 -13.74 -4.47
C THR A 54 -6.06 -12.29 -4.14
N ASN A 55 -6.12 -11.42 -5.17
CA ASN A 55 -6.61 -10.05 -5.03
C ASN A 55 -8.15 -10.02 -5.03
N CYS A 56 -8.73 -9.29 -4.10
CA CYS A 56 -10.15 -9.30 -3.77
C CYS A 56 -10.78 -7.98 -4.17
N TYR A 57 -11.18 -7.92 -5.43
CA TYR A 57 -11.49 -6.67 -6.11
C TYR A 57 -12.77 -5.98 -5.65
N ASP A 58 -13.78 -6.72 -5.17
CA ASP A 58 -15.11 -6.12 -4.95
C ASP A 58 -15.82 -6.48 -3.63
N ASN A 59 -15.57 -7.65 -3.03
CA ASN A 59 -16.33 -8.09 -1.84
C ASN A 59 -15.42 -8.61 -0.74
N PHE A 60 -15.22 -7.77 0.29
CA PHE A 60 -14.56 -8.16 1.51
C PHE A 60 -15.56 -8.60 2.59
N LEU A 61 -15.31 -9.75 3.18
CA LEU A 61 -15.86 -10.12 4.48
C LEU A 61 -15.09 -9.36 5.55
N LYS A 62 -15.79 -8.46 6.23
CA LYS A 62 -15.22 -7.68 7.33
C LYS A 62 -15.52 -8.37 8.65
N THR A 63 -14.50 -8.61 9.46
CA THR A 63 -14.65 -9.19 10.79
C THR A 63 -13.85 -8.41 11.81
N SER A 64 -14.28 -8.48 13.07
CA SER A 64 -13.55 -7.90 14.19
C SER A 64 -12.91 -9.01 15.00
N ILE A 65 -11.58 -9.03 15.05
CA ILE A 65 -10.81 -10.01 15.82
C ILE A 65 -10.02 -9.22 16.86
N MET A 66 -10.28 -9.49 18.14
CA MET A 66 -9.61 -8.82 19.27
C MET A 66 -9.61 -7.29 19.17
N PHE A 67 -10.77 -6.69 18.84
CA PHE A 67 -10.97 -5.23 18.69
C PHE A 67 -10.24 -4.59 17.50
N HIS A 68 -9.66 -5.39 16.60
CA HIS A 68 -9.09 -4.92 15.34
C HIS A 68 -9.97 -5.36 14.17
N ASN A 69 -10.08 -4.51 13.14
CA ASN A 69 -10.88 -4.79 11.95
C ASN A 69 -10.01 -5.44 10.87
N PHE A 70 -10.46 -6.60 10.39
CA PHE A 70 -9.80 -7.36 9.34
C PHE A 70 -10.75 -7.59 8.17
N ARG A 71 -10.19 -7.83 6.99
CA ARG A 71 -10.87 -8.01 5.71
C ARG A 71 -10.37 -9.29 5.05
N PHE A 72 -11.32 -10.13 4.68
CA PHE A 72 -11.05 -11.41 4.05
C PHE A 72 -11.81 -11.56 2.74
N CYS A 73 -11.26 -12.33 1.83
CA CYS A 73 -11.82 -12.55 0.50
C CYS A 73 -12.99 -13.52 0.47
N CYS A 74 -12.98 -14.50 1.37
CA CYS A 74 -13.99 -15.55 1.48
C CYS A 74 -14.05 -16.07 2.92
N VAL A 75 -15.06 -16.90 3.21
CA VAL A 75 -15.30 -17.44 4.55
C VAL A 75 -14.15 -18.34 5.00
N GLU A 76 -13.54 -19.09 4.09
CA GLU A 76 -12.38 -19.94 4.36
C GLU A 76 -11.18 -19.10 4.80
N CYS A 77 -10.89 -18.03 4.05
CA CYS A 77 -9.81 -17.09 4.42
C CYS A 77 -10.06 -16.44 5.78
N ALA A 78 -11.33 -16.11 6.09
CA ALA A 78 -11.70 -15.55 7.38
C ALA A 78 -11.47 -16.55 8.51
N GLY A 79 -11.86 -17.82 8.34
CA GLY A 79 -11.67 -18.86 9.37
C GLY A 79 -10.19 -19.13 9.65
N GLU A 80 -9.42 -19.42 8.60
CA GLU A 80 -7.99 -19.71 8.76
C GLU A 80 -7.19 -18.49 9.23
N GLY A 81 -7.46 -17.32 8.65
CA GLY A 81 -6.81 -16.07 9.03
C GLY A 81 -7.13 -15.66 10.47
N GLU A 82 -8.37 -15.87 10.93
CA GLU A 82 -8.77 -15.58 12.31
C GLU A 82 -8.01 -16.42 13.33
N ASP A 83 -7.81 -17.71 13.05
CA ASP A 83 -7.02 -18.61 13.91
C ASP A 83 -5.53 -18.24 13.93
N GLU A 84 -4.96 -17.86 12.79
CA GLU A 84 -3.58 -17.34 12.70
C GLU A 84 -3.41 -16.04 13.50
N ILE A 85 -4.24 -15.04 13.23
CA ILE A 85 -4.21 -13.73 13.90
C ILE A 85 -4.34 -13.90 15.42
N ARG A 86 -5.24 -14.76 15.90
CA ARG A 86 -5.38 -15.01 17.34
C ARG A 86 -4.15 -15.66 17.94
N ARG A 87 -3.54 -16.63 17.27
CA ARG A 87 -2.30 -17.26 17.74
C ARG A 87 -1.17 -16.25 17.84
N ASP A 88 -1.01 -15.41 16.82
CA ASP A 88 0.02 -14.38 16.79
C ASP A 88 -0.19 -13.33 17.89
N MET A 89 -1.42 -12.89 18.13
CA MET A 89 -1.74 -11.97 19.22
C MET A 89 -1.48 -12.59 20.61
N VAL A 90 -1.74 -13.88 20.79
CA VAL A 90 -1.40 -14.59 22.04
C VAL A 90 0.12 -14.69 22.21
N ILE A 91 0.86 -14.98 21.15
CA ILE A 91 2.33 -14.99 21.20
C ILE A 91 2.85 -13.59 21.53
N PHE A 92 2.37 -12.56 20.84
CA PHE A 92 2.76 -11.18 21.04
C PHE A 92 2.47 -10.68 22.47
N SER A 93 1.34 -11.08 23.05
CA SER A 93 1.02 -10.75 24.46
C SER A 93 1.90 -11.49 25.47
N ARG A 94 2.37 -12.70 25.14
CA ARG A 94 3.29 -13.49 25.97
C ARG A 94 4.75 -13.07 25.85
N THR A 95 5.15 -12.51 24.71
CA THR A 95 6.54 -12.09 24.45
C THR A 95 6.78 -10.62 24.79
N ARG A 96 5.75 -9.85 25.17
CA ARG A 96 5.95 -8.53 25.77
C ARG A 96 6.75 -8.67 27.07
N PRO A 97 7.87 -7.96 27.25
CA PRO A 97 8.39 -7.72 28.60
C PRO A 97 7.30 -7.01 29.43
N PRO A 98 7.21 -7.26 30.74
CA PRO A 98 6.19 -6.65 31.58
C PRO A 98 6.26 -5.13 31.41
N PHE A 99 5.09 -4.52 31.22
CA PHE A 99 4.95 -3.07 31.08
C PHE A 99 5.57 -2.41 32.31
N ASN A 100 6.77 -1.85 32.17
CA ASN A 100 7.38 -1.05 33.24
C ASN A 100 6.69 0.31 33.22
N SER A 101 5.71 0.49 34.10
CA SER A 101 4.86 1.68 34.23
C SER A 101 5.59 2.96 34.65
N ASN A 102 6.93 2.98 34.69
CA ASN A 102 7.74 4.08 35.23
C ASN A 102 8.68 4.76 34.22
N LYS A 103 8.33 4.86 32.93
CA LYS A 103 9.03 5.78 32.02
C LYS A 103 8.09 6.81 31.40
N GLN A 104 7.94 7.88 32.17
CA GLN A 104 7.89 9.29 31.77
C GLN A 104 6.91 9.67 30.66
N ILE A 105 5.78 10.22 31.12
CA ILE A 105 4.99 11.23 30.42
C ILE A 105 5.94 12.37 30.03
N ILE A 106 6.35 12.44 28.76
CA ILE A 106 6.84 13.68 28.18
C ILE A 106 5.59 14.53 27.93
N LYS A 107 5.35 15.50 28.83
CA LYS A 107 4.44 16.61 28.55
C LYS A 107 5.07 17.43 27.43
N ILE A 108 4.33 17.61 26.33
CA ILE A 108 4.55 18.67 25.35
C ILE A 108 4.30 20.01 26.05
#